data_AF-A0AAV9E3C3-F1
#
_entry.id   AF-A0AAV9E3C3-F1
#
_cell.length_a   1.000
_cell.length_b   1.000
_cell.length_c   1.000
_cell.angle_alpha   90.00
_cell.angle_beta   90.00
_cell.angle_gamma   90.00
#
_symmetry.space_group_name_H-M   'P 1'
#
loop_
_entity.id
_entity.type
_entity.pdbx_description
1 polymer ?
#
loop_
_entity_poly.entity_id
_entity_poly.type
_entity_poly.pdbx_seq_one_letter_code
_entity_poly.pdbx_strand_id
1 'polypeptide(L)'
;MDSIKSFKGYGKVNAIEDRDFKRNTRRRLIIIGVSAVILLVIIIGAIIGVLARKSDGGGGSSPTPSPSSSSSSPSTSIRAVCSVTRYPLSCSSSLARTINGTDVTDPEELFKLSLKVAIDELNRVHSIPDSVAAVATDPMVRAALDVCKELFVDAIDSLNGSVSSMVSGSLTGSKITDLRTWISAALTDQATCLDGLDNTTGDARAKMEAAMVNSTQFTSNSLAIATKILDILEKLNIPLHRRRRLLSEEEDVVVSLKNQRRLLLWLETAKPNVTVAKDGTGMFRTIQEAVDAAPVKGKNPFVIYVKEGVYTEYVIVYKNRTNVVLMGDGMYKTIIDGSKNFIDGVPTFATATFIADGKMFMAKDMGFKNSAGPQKHQAVAARVKSDRSVFLRCYFDGYQDTLYAHTGNQFYRECDVTGTIDFIFGDAPTVFQNCKIRPRQPLANQQNTVTAQGRIDENENTGISIQGCTFSPFGNVTAPTYLGRPWKKYSTTVVMKSEIGGVVNPAGWYSWDGVTTPPDTIYYAEYKNTGPGSDVTGRVKWAGYKPAISDEEAARFAVEQFIQGADWLPDTGVMFQSGL
;
A
#
# COMPACT_ATOMS: atom_id res chain seq x y z
N MET A 1 43.03 25.70 36.21
CA MET A 1 42.65 25.06 34.93
C MET A 1 41.18 25.33 34.79
N ASP A 2 40.86 26.39 34.04
CA ASP A 2 39.72 27.24 34.33
C ASP A 2 38.42 26.81 33.64
N SER A 3 37.34 27.18 34.32
CA SER A 3 35.94 26.89 34.05
C SER A 3 35.30 27.86 33.05
N ILE A 4 34.37 27.31 32.25
CA ILE A 4 33.12 27.90 31.69
C ILE A 4 33.18 29.29 31.00
N LYS A 5 32.87 29.31 29.69
CA LYS A 5 31.94 30.24 28.99
C LYS A 5 31.35 29.50 27.77
N SER A 6 30.06 29.15 27.69
CA SER A 6 28.85 29.96 27.48
C SER A 6 28.71 30.58 26.08
N PHE A 7 27.77 30.00 25.30
CA PHE A 7 26.85 30.60 24.30
C PHE A 7 27.24 31.87 23.53
N LYS A 8 27.33 31.76 22.19
CA LYS A 8 26.81 32.68 21.15
C LYS A 8 27.07 32.05 19.76
N GLY A 9 26.20 32.14 18.75
CA GLY A 9 25.04 33.01 18.63
C GLY A 9 24.06 32.60 17.54
N TYR A 10 22.80 32.94 17.80
CA TYR A 10 21.72 33.07 16.82
C TYR A 10 22.02 34.24 15.88
N GLY A 11 21.88 34.00 14.57
CA GLY A 11 21.84 35.03 13.54
C GLY A 11 20.59 35.89 13.65
N LYS A 12 20.78 37.20 13.52
CA LYS A 12 19.78 38.27 13.67
C LYS A 12 18.60 38.12 12.69
N VAL A 13 17.39 38.19 13.22
CA VAL A 13 16.15 38.40 12.44
C VAL A 13 16.14 39.85 11.95
N ASN A 14 15.83 40.05 10.67
CA ASN A 14 15.82 41.35 10.00
C ASN A 14 14.59 42.17 10.49
N ALA A 15 14.81 43.39 10.99
CA ALA A 15 13.75 44.22 11.57
C ALA A 15 12.67 44.68 10.56
N ILE A 16 12.93 44.49 9.26
CA ILE A 16 12.01 44.79 8.16
C ILE A 16 11.01 43.62 7.96
N GLU A 17 11.46 42.37 8.09
CA GLU A 17 10.62 41.17 7.92
C GLU A 17 9.59 41.03 9.05
N ASP A 18 9.95 41.39 10.30
CA ASP A 18 9.02 41.37 11.44
C ASP A 18 7.90 42.43 11.31
N ARG A 19 8.18 43.56 10.64
CA ARG A 19 7.17 44.59 10.35
C ARG A 19 6.19 44.15 9.27
N ASP A 20 6.67 43.48 8.23
CA ASP A 20 5.83 42.95 7.15
C ASP A 20 4.99 41.76 7.60
N PHE A 21 5.54 40.89 8.45
CA PHE A 21 4.79 39.80 9.08
C PHE A 21 3.65 40.32 9.96
N LYS A 22 3.89 41.34 10.80
CA LYS A 22 2.84 41.97 11.64
C LYS A 22 1.77 42.68 10.82
N ARG A 23 2.13 43.32 9.70
CA ARG A 23 1.19 43.97 8.77
C ARG A 23 0.30 42.95 8.05
N ASN A 24 0.87 41.85 7.56
CA ASN A 24 0.12 40.79 6.89
C ASN A 24 -0.77 40.01 7.86
N THR A 25 -0.33 39.81 9.10
CA THR A 25 -1.14 39.18 10.16
C THR A 25 -2.34 40.07 10.54
N ARG A 26 -2.17 41.39 10.66
CA ARG A 26 -3.30 42.31 10.88
C ARG A 26 -4.29 42.34 9.72
N ARG A 27 -3.82 42.31 8.46
CA ARG A 27 -4.70 42.22 7.29
C ARG A 27 -5.52 40.92 7.29
N ARG A 28 -4.90 39.78 7.62
CA ARG A 28 -5.60 38.48 7.73
C ARG A 28 -6.66 38.50 8.85
N LEU A 29 -6.36 39.08 10.00
CA LEU A 29 -7.32 39.21 11.10
C LEU A 29 -8.51 40.11 10.75
N ILE A 30 -8.28 41.20 10.00
CA ILE A 30 -9.36 42.07 9.51
C ILE A 30 -10.25 41.33 8.50
N ILE A 31 -9.66 40.56 7.57
CA ILE A 31 -10.42 39.77 6.59
C ILE A 31 -11.28 38.72 7.30
N ILE A 32 -10.73 38.00 8.27
CA ILE A 32 -11.47 37.00 9.06
C ILE A 32 -12.62 37.66 9.83
N GLY A 33 -12.39 38.84 10.43
CA GLY A 33 -13.43 39.59 11.13
C GLY A 33 -14.57 40.04 10.21
N VAL A 34 -14.25 40.57 9.02
CA VAL A 34 -15.26 41.01 8.04
C VAL A 34 -16.04 39.80 7.49
N SER A 35 -15.37 38.70 7.18
CA SER A 35 -16.03 37.47 6.72
C SER A 35 -16.97 36.87 7.77
N ALA A 36 -16.60 36.91 9.05
CA ALA A 36 -17.44 36.44 10.14
C ALA A 36 -18.71 37.30 10.31
N VAL A 37 -18.61 38.62 10.16
CA VAL A 37 -19.77 39.53 10.22
C VAL A 37 -20.72 39.30 9.05
N ILE A 38 -20.19 39.12 7.82
CA ILE A 38 -21.01 38.83 6.63
C ILE A 38 -21.76 37.50 6.79
N LEU A 39 -21.10 36.46 7.31
CA LEU A 39 -21.74 35.17 7.56
C LEU A 39 -22.89 35.30 8.57
N LEU A 40 -22.70 36.10 9.62
CA LEU A 40 -23.70 36.32 10.67
C LEU A 40 -24.93 37.06 10.13
N VAL A 41 -24.75 38.03 9.24
CA VAL A 41 -25.84 38.74 8.55
C VAL A 41 -26.63 37.80 7.63
N ILE A 42 -25.94 36.89 6.91
CA ILE A 42 -26.60 35.90 6.04
C ILE A 42 -27.44 34.92 6.87
N ILE A 43 -26.91 34.44 8.00
CA ILE A 43 -27.63 33.52 8.89
C ILE A 43 -28.87 34.20 9.49
N ILE A 44 -28.77 35.44 9.94
CA ILE A 44 -29.91 36.21 10.45
C ILE A 44 -30.96 36.42 9.34
N GLY A 45 -30.54 36.76 8.12
CA GLY A 45 -31.43 36.89 6.97
C GLY A 45 -32.18 35.60 6.62
N ALA A 46 -31.50 34.45 6.69
CA ALA A 46 -32.10 33.14 6.45
C ALA A 46 -33.13 32.76 7.52
N ILE A 47 -32.86 33.06 8.80
CA ILE A 47 -33.79 32.79 9.90
C ILE A 47 -35.06 33.66 9.78
N ILE A 48 -34.90 34.94 9.43
CA ILE A 48 -36.04 35.85 9.21
C ILE A 48 -36.87 35.41 7.99
N GLY A 49 -36.23 34.93 6.92
CA GLY A 49 -36.91 34.42 5.72
C GLY A 49 -37.72 33.14 5.95
N VAL A 50 -37.29 32.28 6.88
CA VAL A 50 -38.02 31.05 7.25
C VAL A 50 -39.20 31.36 8.19
N LEU A 51 -39.06 32.34 9.09
CA LEU A 51 -40.15 32.74 10.00
C LEU A 51 -41.28 33.50 9.28
N ALA A 52 -41.00 34.15 8.15
CA ALA A 52 -42.01 34.86 7.35
C ALA A 52 -42.86 33.96 6.43
N ARG A 53 -42.60 32.64 6.36
CA ARG A 53 -43.28 31.73 5.41
C ARG A 53 -44.26 30.73 6.04
N LYS A 54 -44.66 30.92 7.30
CA LYS A 54 -45.63 30.02 7.95
C LYS A 54 -46.90 30.74 8.38
N SER A 55 -47.72 31.10 7.40
CA SER A 55 -49.16 31.28 7.54
C SER A 55 -49.80 30.98 6.19
N ASP A 56 -50.41 29.81 6.06
CA ASP A 56 -51.74 29.61 5.47
C ASP A 56 -51.98 28.15 5.06
N GLY A 57 -53.18 27.66 5.37
CA GLY A 57 -53.81 26.53 4.67
C GLY A 57 -54.01 25.26 5.50
N GLY A 58 -55.15 25.16 6.20
CA GLY A 58 -55.70 23.89 6.68
C GLY A 58 -56.77 23.32 5.74
N GLY A 59 -57.03 22.00 5.84
CA GLY A 59 -58.28 21.37 5.37
C GLY A 59 -58.17 19.95 4.76
N GLY A 60 -58.73 18.94 5.46
CA GLY A 60 -59.63 17.91 4.89
C GLY A 60 -59.11 16.58 4.28
N SER A 61 -59.27 15.46 5.03
CA SER A 61 -59.79 14.09 4.69
C SER A 61 -59.66 13.55 3.23
N SER A 62 -59.17 12.34 2.90
CA SER A 62 -59.59 10.96 3.28
C SER A 62 -58.65 9.91 2.61
N PRO A 63 -58.69 8.59 2.94
CA PRO A 63 -57.63 7.63 2.61
C PRO A 63 -57.96 6.65 1.46
N THR A 64 -57.01 6.36 0.56
CA THR A 64 -56.77 5.08 -0.19
C THR A 64 -55.75 5.31 -1.33
N PRO A 65 -55.19 4.27 -1.97
CA PRO A 65 -54.51 3.08 -1.46
C PRO A 65 -53.03 3.07 -1.87
N SER A 66 -52.25 2.19 -1.26
CA SER A 66 -50.84 1.93 -1.60
C SER A 66 -50.65 1.55 -3.08
N PRO A 67 -49.56 2.00 -3.72
CA PRO A 67 -48.88 1.22 -4.73
C PRO A 67 -47.55 0.71 -4.16
N SER A 68 -47.50 -0.61 -4.03
CA SER A 68 -46.28 -1.41 -4.04
C SER A 68 -45.41 -1.11 -5.26
N SER A 69 -44.10 -1.36 -5.09
CA SER A 69 -42.97 -1.27 -6.04
C SER A 69 -42.39 0.13 -6.29
N SER A 70 -41.50 0.56 -5.39
CA SER A 70 -40.56 1.64 -5.66
C SER A 70 -39.55 1.21 -6.73
N SER A 71 -39.83 1.50 -8.00
CA SER A 71 -38.78 1.56 -9.02
C SER A 71 -37.85 2.73 -8.65
N SER A 72 -36.64 2.43 -8.17
CA SER A 72 -35.63 3.44 -7.85
C SER A 72 -35.26 4.23 -9.11
N SER A 73 -35.33 5.57 -9.07
CA SER A 73 -34.83 6.39 -10.19
C SER A 73 -33.29 6.30 -10.32
N PRO A 74 -32.69 6.48 -11.52
CA PRO A 74 -31.24 6.52 -11.71
C PRO A 74 -30.53 7.50 -10.77
N SER A 75 -31.16 8.66 -10.54
CA SER A 75 -30.65 9.69 -9.62
C SER A 75 -30.58 9.21 -8.17
N THR A 76 -31.50 8.31 -7.76
CA THR A 76 -31.53 7.74 -6.41
C THR A 76 -30.42 6.68 -6.25
N SER A 77 -30.25 5.79 -7.23
CA SER A 77 -29.19 4.77 -7.20
C SER A 77 -27.79 5.39 -7.27
N ILE A 78 -27.56 6.37 -8.14
CA ILE A 78 -26.29 7.12 -8.20
C ILE A 78 -26.01 7.80 -6.86
N ARG A 79 -27.01 8.43 -6.24
CA ARG A 79 -26.84 9.07 -4.93
C ARG A 79 -26.51 8.06 -3.84
N ALA A 80 -27.14 6.89 -3.84
CA ALA A 80 -26.84 5.82 -2.89
C ALA A 80 -25.39 5.35 -3.02
N VAL A 81 -24.94 5.04 -4.24
CA VAL A 81 -23.58 4.58 -4.54
C VAL A 81 -22.54 5.67 -4.25
N CYS A 82 -22.78 6.93 -4.62
CA CYS A 82 -21.82 8.00 -4.39
C CYS A 82 -21.79 8.50 -2.94
N SER A 83 -22.82 8.25 -2.14
CA SER A 83 -22.87 8.71 -0.74
C SER A 83 -21.83 8.06 0.17
N VAL A 84 -21.32 6.89 -0.21
CA VAL A 84 -20.27 6.18 0.55
C VAL A 84 -18.85 6.59 0.14
N THR A 85 -18.71 7.42 -0.89
CA THR A 85 -17.41 7.76 -1.47
C THR A 85 -16.77 8.96 -0.79
N ARG A 86 -15.44 9.06 -0.90
CA ARG A 86 -14.66 10.19 -0.39
C ARG A 86 -14.91 11.48 -1.18
N TYR A 87 -15.28 11.37 -2.46
CA TYR A 87 -15.57 12.51 -3.32
C TYR A 87 -16.97 12.38 -3.95
N PRO A 88 -18.08 12.54 -3.17
CA PRO A 88 -19.43 12.30 -3.66
C PRO A 88 -19.84 13.13 -4.89
N LEU A 89 -19.44 14.40 -4.94
CA LEU A 89 -19.72 15.29 -6.07
C LEU A 89 -18.98 14.86 -7.35
N SER A 90 -17.72 14.45 -7.19
CA SER A 90 -16.89 13.93 -8.27
C SER A 90 -17.44 12.61 -8.80
N CYS A 91 -17.88 11.72 -7.90
CA CYS A 91 -18.57 10.47 -8.23
C CYS A 91 -19.89 10.73 -9.00
N SER A 92 -20.77 11.58 -8.47
CA SER A 92 -22.09 11.78 -9.08
C SER A 92 -21.99 12.45 -10.45
N SER A 93 -21.12 13.45 -10.59
CA SER A 93 -20.96 14.19 -11.84
C SER A 93 -20.30 13.35 -12.94
N SER A 94 -19.34 12.49 -12.60
CA SER A 94 -18.69 11.60 -13.56
C SER A 94 -19.62 10.47 -14.01
N LEU A 95 -20.33 9.80 -13.09
CA LEU A 95 -21.30 8.76 -13.45
C LEU A 95 -22.47 9.31 -14.28
N ALA A 96 -23.03 10.46 -13.91
CA ALA A 96 -24.13 11.07 -14.65
C ALA A 96 -23.75 11.40 -16.11
N ARG A 97 -22.51 11.85 -16.34
CA ARG A 97 -21.99 12.14 -17.68
C ARG A 97 -21.91 10.87 -18.54
N THR A 98 -21.50 9.75 -17.96
CA THR A 98 -21.32 8.49 -18.70
C THR A 98 -22.65 7.78 -18.98
N ILE A 99 -23.65 7.93 -18.11
CA ILE A 99 -24.96 7.28 -18.25
C ILE A 99 -25.82 7.92 -19.36
N ASN A 100 -25.59 9.19 -19.71
CA ASN A 100 -26.22 9.91 -20.84
C ASN A 100 -27.74 9.63 -21.06
N GLY A 101 -28.52 9.57 -19.98
CA GLY A 101 -29.98 9.35 -20.02
C GLY A 101 -30.44 7.88 -20.03
N THR A 102 -29.53 6.91 -19.89
CA THR A 102 -29.88 5.50 -19.67
C THR A 102 -30.36 5.24 -18.23
N ASP A 103 -31.32 4.33 -18.06
CA ASP A 103 -31.93 4.02 -16.76
C ASP A 103 -31.12 2.94 -16.02
N VAL A 104 -29.88 3.27 -15.64
CA VAL A 104 -29.01 2.36 -14.87
C VAL A 104 -29.26 2.54 -13.38
N THR A 105 -29.88 1.53 -12.76
CA THR A 105 -30.29 1.55 -11.35
C THR A 105 -29.58 0.49 -10.50
N ASP A 106 -28.96 -0.50 -11.13
CA ASP A 106 -28.24 -1.59 -10.47
C ASP A 106 -26.88 -1.14 -9.90
N PRO A 107 -26.61 -1.30 -8.58
CA PRO A 107 -25.34 -0.95 -7.97
C PRO A 107 -24.12 -1.66 -8.55
N GLU A 108 -24.25 -2.91 -9.00
CA GLU A 108 -23.13 -3.64 -9.60
C GLU A 108 -22.72 -3.02 -10.94
N GLU A 109 -23.70 -2.66 -11.78
CA GLU A 109 -23.45 -1.92 -13.03
C GLU A 109 -22.93 -0.51 -12.78
N LEU A 110 -23.43 0.21 -11.76
CA LEU A 110 -22.90 1.52 -11.38
C LEU A 110 -21.45 1.44 -10.90
N PHE A 111 -21.08 0.37 -10.18
CA PHE A 111 -19.70 0.12 -9.78
C PHE A 111 -18.81 -0.21 -10.98
N LYS A 112 -19.26 -1.07 -11.91
CA LYS A 112 -18.52 -1.31 -13.17
C LYS A 112 -18.30 -0.01 -13.94
N LEU A 113 -19.30 0.88 -13.94
CA LEU A 113 -19.20 2.18 -14.58
C LEU A 113 -18.21 3.11 -13.88
N SER A 114 -18.14 3.09 -12.55
CA SER A 114 -17.16 3.90 -11.81
C SER A 114 -15.72 3.47 -12.13
N LEU A 115 -15.49 2.16 -12.28
CA LEU A 115 -14.20 1.62 -12.74
C LEU A 115 -13.85 2.11 -14.14
N LYS A 116 -14.81 2.07 -15.08
CA LYS A 116 -14.60 2.59 -16.45
C LYS A 116 -14.26 4.07 -16.46
N VAL A 117 -14.96 4.89 -15.66
CA VAL A 117 -14.66 6.32 -15.50
C VAL A 117 -13.21 6.54 -15.02
N ALA A 118 -12.74 5.73 -14.06
CA ALA A 118 -11.36 5.83 -13.59
C ALA A 118 -10.34 5.42 -14.67
N ILE A 119 -10.62 4.34 -15.41
CA ILE A 119 -9.79 3.86 -16.53
C ILE A 119 -9.70 4.90 -17.65
N ASP A 120 -10.84 5.48 -18.05
CA ASP A 120 -10.90 6.47 -19.13
C ASP A 120 -10.10 7.73 -18.76
N GLU A 121 -10.21 8.19 -17.51
CA GLU A 121 -9.43 9.34 -17.05
C GLU A 121 -7.93 9.02 -16.95
N LEU A 122 -7.53 7.82 -16.51
CA LEU A 122 -6.13 7.38 -16.55
C LEU A 122 -5.58 7.32 -17.97
N ASN A 123 -6.33 6.76 -18.92
CA ASN A 123 -5.99 6.77 -20.34
C ASN A 123 -5.89 8.20 -20.89
N ARG A 124 -6.68 9.16 -20.37
CA ARG A 124 -6.57 10.57 -20.77
C ARG A 124 -5.27 11.21 -20.29
N VAL A 125 -4.82 10.90 -19.07
CA VAL A 125 -3.62 11.51 -18.46
C VAL A 125 -2.33 10.75 -18.74
N HIS A 126 -2.40 9.54 -19.33
CA HIS A 126 -1.24 8.66 -19.54
C HIS A 126 -0.10 9.29 -20.37
N SER A 127 -0.41 10.24 -21.25
CA SER A 127 0.54 10.92 -22.15
C SER A 127 1.11 12.23 -21.58
N ILE A 128 0.60 12.68 -20.43
CA ILE A 128 1.08 13.91 -19.78
C ILE A 128 2.54 13.76 -19.34
N PRO A 129 3.02 12.63 -18.78
CA PRO A 129 4.43 12.44 -18.48
C PRO A 129 5.35 12.72 -19.67
N ASP A 130 4.98 12.29 -20.88
CA ASP A 130 5.77 12.57 -22.10
C ASP A 130 5.86 14.07 -22.39
N SER A 131 4.75 14.78 -22.23
CA SER A 131 4.67 16.23 -22.46
C SER A 131 5.51 17.00 -21.43
N VAL A 132 5.51 16.56 -20.17
CA VAL A 132 6.33 17.15 -19.10
C VAL A 132 7.81 16.80 -19.31
N ALA A 133 8.13 15.57 -19.71
CA ALA A 133 9.49 15.10 -19.94
C ALA A 133 10.15 15.83 -21.12
N ALA A 134 9.39 16.18 -22.17
CA ALA A 134 9.89 16.88 -23.34
C ALA A 134 10.49 18.27 -23.02
N VAL A 135 10.03 18.91 -21.93
CA VAL A 135 10.52 20.23 -21.49
C VAL A 135 11.40 20.15 -20.24
N ALA A 136 11.58 18.96 -19.67
CA ALA A 136 12.39 18.74 -18.48
C ALA A 136 13.89 18.67 -18.84
N THR A 137 14.69 19.54 -18.23
CA THR A 137 16.15 19.55 -18.41
C THR A 137 16.86 18.56 -17.50
N ASP A 138 16.33 18.36 -16.29
CA ASP A 138 16.86 17.45 -15.28
C ASP A 138 16.69 15.97 -15.71
N PRO A 139 17.78 15.20 -15.84
CA PRO A 139 17.72 13.77 -16.15
C PRO A 139 16.93 12.96 -15.11
N MET A 140 16.98 13.34 -13.83
CA MET A 140 16.25 12.66 -12.76
C MET A 140 14.74 12.83 -12.94
N VAL A 141 14.29 14.03 -13.32
CA VAL A 141 12.88 14.30 -13.64
C VAL A 141 12.43 13.43 -14.81
N ARG A 142 13.22 13.33 -15.88
CA ARG A 142 12.88 12.49 -17.03
C ARG A 142 12.78 11.01 -16.66
N ALA A 143 13.74 10.49 -15.90
CA ALA A 143 13.72 9.11 -15.41
C ALA A 143 12.51 8.84 -14.49
N ALA A 144 12.14 9.77 -13.62
CA ALA A 144 10.96 9.66 -12.77
C ALA A 144 9.66 9.67 -13.59
N LEU A 145 9.58 10.47 -14.66
CA LEU A 145 8.43 10.49 -15.56
C LEU A 145 8.33 9.21 -16.40
N ASP A 146 9.45 8.60 -16.78
CA ASP A 146 9.45 7.27 -17.42
C ASP A 146 8.89 6.20 -16.48
N VAL A 147 9.27 6.22 -15.20
CA VAL A 147 8.66 5.37 -14.17
C VAL A 147 7.16 5.67 -14.03
N CYS A 148 6.75 6.94 -14.06
CA CYS A 148 5.32 7.30 -13.98
C CYS A 148 4.50 6.68 -15.12
N LYS A 149 5.06 6.59 -16.34
CA LYS A 149 4.39 5.94 -17.48
C LYS A 149 4.14 4.46 -17.24
N GLU A 150 5.15 3.74 -16.72
CA GLU A 150 5.01 2.34 -16.32
C GLU A 150 3.89 2.19 -15.27
N LEU A 151 3.90 3.02 -14.24
CA LEU A 151 2.91 3.00 -13.17
C LEU A 151 1.48 3.28 -13.67
N PHE A 152 1.30 4.15 -14.66
CA PHE A 152 -0.02 4.38 -15.25
C PHE A 152 -0.54 3.17 -16.02
N VAL A 153 0.31 2.51 -16.80
CA VAL A 153 -0.05 1.24 -17.45
C VAL A 153 -0.44 0.21 -16.40
N ASP A 154 0.29 0.16 -15.28
CA ASP A 154 0.03 -0.77 -14.19
C ASP A 154 -1.28 -0.50 -13.45
N ALA A 155 -1.60 0.77 -13.22
CA ALA A 155 -2.87 1.18 -12.65
C ALA A 155 -4.05 0.81 -13.57
N ILE A 156 -3.91 1.06 -14.88
CA ILE A 156 -4.93 0.71 -15.88
C ILE A 156 -5.14 -0.82 -15.93
N ASP A 157 -4.06 -1.61 -15.94
CA ASP A 157 -4.13 -3.07 -15.91
C ASP A 157 -4.89 -3.59 -14.67
N SER A 158 -4.61 -3.01 -13.49
CA SER A 158 -5.24 -3.41 -12.24
C SER A 158 -6.75 -3.10 -12.23
N LEU A 159 -7.15 -1.95 -12.77
CA LEU A 159 -8.57 -1.59 -12.94
C LEU A 159 -9.26 -2.46 -13.99
N ASN A 160 -8.61 -2.75 -15.13
CA ASN A 160 -9.14 -3.66 -16.14
C ASN A 160 -9.32 -5.09 -15.60
N GLY A 161 -8.39 -5.55 -14.75
CA GLY A 161 -8.52 -6.81 -14.01
C GLY A 161 -9.76 -6.82 -13.11
N SER A 162 -10.03 -5.69 -12.45
CA SER A 162 -11.22 -5.51 -11.62
C SER A 162 -12.51 -5.58 -12.43
N VAL A 163 -12.58 -4.88 -13.57
CA VAL A 163 -13.73 -4.96 -14.49
C VAL A 163 -13.92 -6.38 -15.02
N SER A 164 -12.85 -7.06 -15.42
CA SER A 164 -12.92 -8.43 -15.93
C SER A 164 -13.46 -9.41 -14.90
N SER A 165 -13.01 -9.29 -13.65
CA SER A 165 -13.53 -10.09 -12.53
C SER A 165 -15.04 -9.86 -12.35
N MET A 166 -15.49 -8.61 -12.42
CA MET A 166 -16.90 -8.24 -12.29
C MET A 166 -17.82 -8.84 -13.38
N VAL A 167 -17.30 -9.21 -14.56
CA VAL A 167 -18.08 -9.90 -15.60
C VAL A 167 -18.25 -11.39 -15.31
N SER A 168 -17.33 -11.99 -14.55
CA SER A 168 -17.31 -13.43 -14.27
C SER A 168 -17.96 -13.79 -12.92
N GLY A 169 -19.21 -14.25 -12.95
CA GLY A 169 -19.92 -14.77 -11.75
C GLY A 169 -20.33 -13.71 -10.73
N SER A 170 -21.04 -14.14 -9.68
CA SER A 170 -21.62 -13.26 -8.64
C SER A 170 -20.54 -12.65 -7.71
N LEU A 171 -20.83 -11.49 -7.13
CA LEU A 171 -19.99 -10.79 -6.14
C LEU A 171 -19.99 -11.54 -4.80
N THR A 172 -18.89 -12.23 -4.50
CA THR A 172 -18.63 -12.86 -3.20
C THR A 172 -17.71 -11.98 -2.33
N GLY A 173 -17.64 -12.25 -1.02
CA GLY A 173 -16.75 -11.51 -0.12
C GLY A 173 -15.25 -11.60 -0.49
N SER A 174 -14.77 -12.78 -0.88
CA SER A 174 -13.40 -12.99 -1.38
C SER A 174 -13.15 -12.18 -2.66
N LYS A 175 -14.09 -12.23 -3.61
CA LYS A 175 -14.01 -11.43 -4.85
C LYS A 175 -13.99 -9.93 -4.59
N ILE A 176 -14.78 -9.43 -3.63
CA ILE A 176 -14.74 -8.01 -3.21
C ILE A 176 -13.37 -7.65 -2.64
N THR A 177 -12.75 -8.55 -1.88
CA THR A 177 -11.43 -8.31 -1.31
C THR A 177 -10.34 -8.28 -2.38
N ASP A 178 -10.38 -9.17 -3.38
CA ASP A 178 -9.52 -9.10 -4.56
C ASP A 178 -9.68 -7.78 -5.33
N LEU A 179 -10.94 -7.34 -5.55
CA LEU A 179 -11.24 -6.04 -6.17
C LEU A 179 -10.66 -4.88 -5.38
N ARG A 180 -10.80 -4.89 -4.05
CA ARG A 180 -10.20 -3.87 -3.18
C ARG A 180 -8.67 -3.86 -3.30
N THR A 181 -8.02 -5.02 -3.32
CA THR A 181 -6.57 -5.13 -3.49
C THR A 181 -6.11 -4.52 -4.82
N TRP A 182 -6.78 -4.84 -5.93
CA TRP A 182 -6.36 -4.33 -7.26
C TRP A 182 -6.68 -2.85 -7.46
N ILE A 183 -7.80 -2.34 -6.92
CA ILE A 183 -8.10 -0.90 -6.98
C ILE A 183 -7.15 -0.12 -6.06
N SER A 184 -6.79 -0.66 -4.89
CA SER A 184 -5.76 -0.08 -4.02
C SER A 184 -4.42 -0.02 -4.76
N ALA A 185 -4.02 -1.09 -5.46
CA ALA A 185 -2.80 -1.09 -6.27
C ALA A 185 -2.77 0.04 -7.32
N ALA A 186 -3.91 0.33 -7.96
CA ALA A 186 -4.02 1.44 -8.90
C ALA A 186 -3.89 2.83 -8.25
N LEU A 187 -4.31 2.99 -6.98
CA LEU A 187 -4.05 4.20 -6.19
C LEU A 187 -2.57 4.30 -5.79
N THR A 188 -1.99 3.21 -5.30
CA THR A 188 -0.56 3.13 -4.96
C THR A 188 0.32 3.47 -6.16
N ASP A 189 0.01 2.97 -7.35
CA ASP A 189 0.74 3.28 -8.59
C ASP A 189 0.70 4.78 -8.93
N GLN A 190 -0.48 5.41 -8.83
CA GLN A 190 -0.63 6.85 -9.03
C GLN A 190 0.15 7.66 -7.97
N ALA A 191 0.09 7.25 -6.71
CA ALA A 191 0.85 7.89 -5.63
C ALA A 191 2.36 7.77 -5.86
N THR A 192 2.81 6.58 -6.27
CA THR A 192 4.23 6.29 -6.53
C THR A 192 4.78 7.15 -7.67
N CYS A 193 3.97 7.46 -8.69
CA CYS A 193 4.36 8.39 -9.75
C CYS A 193 4.69 9.77 -9.17
N LEU A 194 3.85 10.31 -8.28
CA LEU A 194 4.08 11.61 -7.64
C LEU A 194 5.28 11.56 -6.70
N ASP A 195 5.46 10.45 -5.97
CA ASP A 195 6.57 10.27 -5.03
C ASP A 195 7.92 10.20 -5.75
N GLY A 196 7.96 9.62 -6.95
CA GLY A 196 9.16 9.62 -7.80
C GLY A 196 9.62 11.02 -8.21
N LEU A 197 8.72 12.01 -8.16
CA LEU A 197 9.00 13.41 -8.45
C LEU A 197 9.29 14.23 -7.18
N ASP A 198 9.17 13.65 -6.00
CA ASP A 198 9.60 14.31 -4.76
C ASP A 198 11.11 14.55 -4.80
N ASN A 199 11.54 15.71 -4.27
CA ASN A 199 12.94 16.15 -4.26
C ASN A 199 13.60 16.30 -5.66
N THR A 200 12.82 16.25 -6.74
CA THR A 200 13.29 16.61 -8.08
C THR A 200 13.20 18.13 -8.31
N THR A 201 13.88 18.65 -9.34
CA THR A 201 13.86 20.08 -9.64
C THR A 201 12.69 20.50 -10.53
N GLY A 202 12.30 21.77 -10.48
CA GLY A 202 11.27 22.34 -11.35
C GLY A 202 9.83 22.14 -10.87
N ASP A 203 8.88 22.18 -11.80
CA ASP A 203 7.43 22.15 -11.53
C ASP A 203 6.74 20.85 -12.00
N ALA A 204 7.52 19.84 -12.40
CA ALA A 204 7.02 18.57 -12.92
C ALA A 204 6.05 17.89 -11.95
N ARG A 205 6.41 17.83 -10.66
CA ARG A 205 5.55 17.27 -9.61
C ARG A 205 4.20 17.99 -9.53
N ALA A 206 4.20 19.31 -9.50
CA ALA A 206 2.98 20.11 -9.38
C ALA A 206 2.08 19.97 -10.63
N LYS A 207 2.68 19.91 -11.82
CA LYS A 207 1.96 19.65 -13.08
C LYS A 207 1.30 18.26 -13.09
N MET A 208 2.05 17.24 -12.68
CA MET A 208 1.52 15.87 -12.60
C MET A 208 0.41 15.77 -11.56
N GLU A 209 0.60 16.35 -10.37
CA GLU A 209 -0.43 16.36 -9.31
C GLU A 209 -1.72 17.03 -9.79
N ALA A 210 -1.62 18.20 -10.44
CA ALA A 210 -2.77 18.91 -10.99
C ALA A 210 -3.49 18.10 -12.09
N ALA A 211 -2.74 17.38 -12.91
CA ALA A 211 -3.28 16.53 -13.97
C ALA A 211 -4.00 15.28 -13.42
N MET A 212 -3.51 14.71 -12.33
CA MET A 212 -3.96 13.43 -11.76
C MET A 212 -5.10 13.56 -10.73
N VAL A 213 -5.58 14.77 -10.43
CA VAL A 213 -6.64 15.00 -9.43
C VAL A 213 -7.86 14.13 -9.72
N ASN A 214 -8.36 14.15 -10.96
CA ASN A 214 -9.56 13.41 -11.34
C ASN A 214 -9.33 11.90 -11.33
N SER A 215 -8.21 11.42 -11.90
CA SER A 215 -7.90 9.98 -11.94
C SER A 215 -7.82 9.39 -10.53
N THR A 216 -7.18 10.12 -9.61
CA THR A 216 -7.04 9.73 -8.21
C THR A 216 -8.41 9.71 -7.52
N GLN A 217 -9.22 10.75 -7.69
CA GLN A 217 -10.56 10.82 -7.10
C GLN A 217 -11.50 9.72 -7.62
N PHE A 218 -11.50 9.46 -8.93
CA PHE A 218 -12.35 8.42 -9.53
C PHE A 218 -11.93 7.02 -9.10
N THR A 219 -10.63 6.77 -8.97
CA THR A 219 -10.10 5.51 -8.45
C THR A 219 -10.48 5.33 -6.97
N SER A 220 -10.31 6.37 -6.13
CA SER A 220 -10.73 6.37 -4.71
C SER A 220 -12.25 6.16 -4.55
N ASN A 221 -13.06 6.80 -5.38
CA ASN A 221 -14.51 6.58 -5.38
C ASN A 221 -14.86 5.12 -5.71
N SER A 222 -14.21 4.53 -6.72
CA SER A 222 -14.42 3.12 -7.07
C SER A 222 -14.03 2.18 -5.92
N LEU A 223 -12.93 2.47 -5.22
CA LEU A 223 -12.50 1.70 -4.06
C LEU A 223 -13.51 1.75 -2.90
N ALA A 224 -14.04 2.94 -2.61
CA ALA A 224 -15.06 3.14 -1.59
C ALA A 224 -16.37 2.40 -1.94
N ILE A 225 -16.79 2.44 -3.20
CA ILE A 225 -17.95 1.68 -3.69
C ILE A 225 -17.72 0.19 -3.51
N ALA A 226 -16.58 -0.35 -3.96
CA ALA A 226 -16.24 -1.77 -3.80
C ALA A 226 -16.28 -2.21 -2.32
N THR A 227 -15.73 -1.37 -1.43
CA THR A 227 -15.65 -1.65 0.01
C THR A 227 -17.02 -1.69 0.68
N LYS A 228 -18.00 -0.91 0.18
CA LYS A 228 -19.34 -0.77 0.77
C LYS A 228 -20.45 -1.38 -0.08
N ILE A 229 -20.11 -2.14 -1.12
CA ILE A 229 -21.10 -2.64 -2.09
C ILE A 229 -22.15 -3.55 -1.44
N LEU A 230 -21.76 -4.37 -0.46
CA LEU A 230 -22.70 -5.21 0.28
C LEU A 230 -23.69 -4.39 1.13
N ASP A 231 -23.21 -3.32 1.78
CA ASP A 231 -24.05 -2.41 2.54
C ASP A 231 -25.01 -1.63 1.62
N ILE A 232 -24.57 -1.28 0.42
CA ILE A 232 -25.38 -0.61 -0.61
C ILE A 232 -26.51 -1.53 -1.09
N LEU A 233 -26.19 -2.79 -1.42
CA LEU A 233 -27.17 -3.78 -1.86
C LEU A 233 -28.24 -4.02 -0.79
N GLU A 234 -27.83 -4.11 0.49
CA GLU A 234 -28.76 -4.24 1.62
C GLU A 234 -29.67 -3.01 1.74
N LYS A 235 -29.13 -1.79 1.64
CA LYS A 235 -29.91 -0.53 1.69
C LYS A 235 -30.94 -0.39 0.56
N LEU A 236 -30.67 -0.99 -0.60
CA LEU A 236 -31.55 -0.92 -1.77
C LEU A 236 -32.53 -2.10 -1.84
N ASN A 237 -32.61 -2.94 -0.81
CA ASN A 237 -33.46 -4.14 -0.76
C ASN A 237 -33.21 -5.11 -1.93
N ILE A 238 -31.99 -5.16 -2.47
CA ILE A 238 -31.63 -6.08 -3.54
C ILE A 238 -31.24 -7.44 -2.90
N PRO A 239 -31.87 -8.56 -3.29
CA PRO A 239 -31.62 -9.85 -2.64
C PRO A 239 -30.17 -10.32 -2.81
N LEU A 240 -29.41 -10.41 -1.71
CA LEU A 240 -28.08 -11.00 -1.71
C LEU A 240 -28.19 -12.53 -1.89
N HIS A 241 -27.64 -13.08 -2.98
CA HIS A 241 -27.50 -14.52 -3.12
C HIS A 241 -26.39 -15.06 -2.20
N ARG A 242 -26.81 -15.53 -1.02
CA ARG A 242 -26.07 -16.33 0.00
C ARG A 242 -24.90 -15.62 0.72
N ARG A 243 -25.20 -15.04 1.89
CA ARG A 243 -24.24 -14.94 3.01
C ARG A 243 -23.86 -16.36 3.46
N ARG A 244 -22.77 -16.94 2.96
CA ARG A 244 -22.11 -18.04 3.68
C ARG A 244 -21.32 -17.41 4.83
N ARG A 245 -21.93 -17.45 6.01
CA ARG A 245 -21.27 -17.23 7.30
C ARG A 245 -20.25 -18.37 7.46
N LEU A 246 -18.96 -18.07 7.36
CA LEU A 246 -17.90 -19.07 7.56
C LEU A 246 -17.70 -19.25 9.07
N LEU A 247 -18.48 -20.15 9.64
CA LEU A 247 -18.14 -20.88 10.85
C LEU A 247 -18.31 -22.34 10.49
N SER A 248 -17.22 -23.03 10.16
CA SER A 248 -17.18 -24.48 10.21
C SER A 248 -16.09 -24.89 11.19
N GLU A 249 -16.55 -25.36 12.34
CA GLU A 249 -15.76 -26.04 13.35
C GLU A 249 -15.24 -27.39 12.83
N GLU A 250 -13.96 -27.63 13.11
CA GLU A 250 -13.30 -28.90 13.43
C GLU A 250 -13.20 -30.06 12.42
N GLU A 251 -13.93 -30.14 11.32
CA GLU A 251 -13.85 -31.32 10.42
C GLU A 251 -12.79 -31.24 9.28
N ASP A 252 -12.23 -30.06 8.97
CA ASP A 252 -11.31 -29.84 7.84
C ASP A 252 -9.81 -30.08 8.13
N VAL A 253 -9.43 -30.36 9.38
CA VAL A 253 -8.02 -30.43 9.78
C VAL A 253 -7.30 -31.67 9.20
N VAL A 254 -8.00 -32.80 9.04
CA VAL A 254 -7.37 -34.08 8.65
C VAL A 254 -7.13 -34.20 7.13
N VAL A 255 -7.98 -33.58 6.30
CA VAL A 255 -7.81 -33.54 4.84
C VAL A 255 -6.76 -32.49 4.44
N SER A 256 -6.71 -31.36 5.15
CA SER A 256 -5.72 -30.29 4.97
C SER A 256 -4.29 -30.78 5.22
N LEU A 257 -4.05 -31.53 6.31
CA LEU A 257 -2.70 -32.01 6.67
C LEU A 257 -2.09 -33.00 5.66
N LYS A 258 -2.90 -33.85 5.02
CA LYS A 258 -2.41 -34.80 3.99
C LYS A 258 -2.06 -34.08 2.68
N ASN A 259 -2.85 -33.08 2.29
CA ASN A 259 -2.57 -32.25 1.12
C ASN A 259 -1.35 -31.35 1.40
N GLN A 260 -1.28 -30.69 2.55
CA GLN A 260 -0.12 -29.90 2.98
C GLN A 260 1.18 -30.74 3.01
N ARG A 261 1.16 -31.98 3.50
CA ARG A 261 2.34 -32.87 3.44
C ARG A 261 2.79 -33.19 2.02
N ARG A 262 1.86 -33.34 1.07
CA ARG A 262 2.19 -33.56 -0.36
C ARG A 262 2.77 -32.30 -1.02
N LEU A 263 2.27 -31.12 -0.66
CA LEU A 263 2.77 -29.85 -1.20
C LEU A 263 4.08 -29.39 -0.54
N LEU A 264 4.30 -29.73 0.73
CA LEU A 264 5.61 -29.63 1.39
C LEU A 264 6.65 -30.51 0.70
N LEU A 265 6.28 -31.76 0.40
CA LEU A 265 7.13 -32.67 -0.37
C LEU A 265 7.40 -32.11 -1.77
N TRP A 266 6.44 -31.43 -2.40
CA TRP A 266 6.65 -30.75 -3.68
C TRP A 266 7.72 -29.65 -3.57
N LEU A 267 7.75 -28.82 -2.52
CA LEU A 267 8.80 -27.82 -2.34
C LEU A 267 10.20 -28.41 -2.08
N GLU A 268 10.30 -29.66 -1.66
CA GLU A 268 11.58 -30.36 -1.41
C GLU A 268 12.01 -31.28 -2.56
N THR A 269 11.07 -31.73 -3.40
CA THR A 269 11.31 -32.75 -4.44
C THR A 269 10.92 -32.31 -5.84
N ALA A 270 10.42 -31.09 -6.03
CA ALA A 270 10.06 -30.56 -7.35
C ALA A 270 11.27 -30.64 -8.29
N LYS A 271 11.11 -31.39 -9.38
CA LYS A 271 12.10 -31.43 -10.45
C LYS A 271 12.14 -30.03 -11.09
N PRO A 272 13.31 -29.36 -11.12
CA PRO A 272 13.40 -28.05 -11.74
C PRO A 272 13.10 -28.14 -13.24
N ASN A 273 12.41 -27.13 -13.78
CA ASN A 273 12.23 -26.99 -15.22
C ASN A 273 13.54 -26.60 -15.88
N VAL A 274 14.29 -25.70 -15.25
CA VAL A 274 15.60 -25.23 -15.71
C VAL A 274 16.53 -25.01 -14.52
N THR A 275 17.84 -25.08 -14.76
CA THR A 275 18.87 -24.85 -13.75
C THR A 275 19.81 -23.74 -14.17
N VAL A 276 20.12 -22.84 -13.25
CA VAL A 276 21.10 -21.76 -13.41
C VAL A 276 22.35 -22.13 -12.61
N ALA A 277 23.52 -22.06 -13.24
CA ALA A 277 24.78 -22.25 -12.54
C ALA A 277 25.90 -21.42 -13.19
N LYS A 278 26.62 -20.65 -12.38
CA LYS A 278 27.73 -19.80 -12.86
C LYS A 278 28.90 -20.58 -13.45
N ASP A 279 29.14 -21.78 -12.93
CA ASP A 279 30.21 -22.68 -13.36
C ASP A 279 29.92 -23.36 -14.71
N GLY A 280 28.76 -23.11 -15.32
CA GLY A 280 28.34 -23.70 -16.59
C GLY A 280 27.77 -25.11 -16.48
N THR A 281 27.54 -25.63 -15.28
CA THR A 281 26.90 -26.95 -15.07
C THR A 281 25.37 -26.91 -15.16
N GLY A 282 24.78 -25.72 -15.29
CA GLY A 282 23.36 -25.48 -15.50
C GLY A 282 23.01 -25.23 -16.97
N MET A 283 21.72 -25.12 -17.26
CA MET A 283 21.22 -24.74 -18.59
C MET A 283 21.48 -23.28 -18.92
N PHE A 284 21.46 -22.41 -17.91
CA PHE A 284 21.72 -20.97 -18.02
C PHE A 284 22.85 -20.55 -17.08
N ARG A 285 23.52 -19.46 -17.42
CA ARG A 285 24.58 -18.86 -16.57
C ARG A 285 24.05 -17.68 -15.75
N THR A 286 22.99 -17.02 -16.23
CA THR A 286 22.33 -15.90 -15.54
C THR A 286 20.92 -16.28 -15.13
N ILE A 287 20.40 -15.59 -14.12
CA ILE A 287 19.03 -15.81 -13.63
C ILE A 287 18.01 -15.19 -14.58
N GLN A 288 18.32 -14.02 -15.16
CA GLN A 288 17.41 -13.38 -16.12
C GLN A 288 17.13 -14.26 -17.34
N GLU A 289 18.14 -14.93 -17.92
CA GLU A 289 17.93 -15.85 -19.05
C GLU A 289 16.94 -16.98 -18.70
N ALA A 290 17.03 -17.52 -17.48
CA ALA A 290 16.13 -18.57 -17.03
C ALA A 290 14.69 -18.06 -16.79
N VAL A 291 14.55 -16.83 -16.30
CA VAL A 291 13.24 -16.17 -16.15
C VAL A 291 12.61 -15.89 -17.52
N ASP A 292 13.41 -15.45 -18.49
CA ASP A 292 12.94 -15.16 -19.85
C ASP A 292 12.46 -16.44 -20.57
N ALA A 293 13.05 -17.59 -20.25
CA ALA A 293 12.64 -18.91 -20.75
C ALA A 293 11.31 -19.43 -20.16
N ALA A 294 10.80 -18.82 -19.09
CA ALA A 294 9.52 -19.22 -18.50
C ALA A 294 8.35 -18.94 -19.47
N PRO A 295 7.34 -19.83 -19.56
CA PRO A 295 6.19 -19.62 -20.43
C PRO A 295 5.42 -18.33 -20.14
N VAL A 296 5.03 -17.62 -21.20
CA VAL A 296 4.13 -16.47 -21.11
C VAL A 296 2.77 -16.91 -20.55
N LYS A 297 2.32 -16.26 -19.47
CA LYS A 297 1.05 -16.55 -18.76
C LYS A 297 0.92 -18.05 -18.41
N GLY A 298 2.02 -18.67 -18.00
CA GLY A 298 2.06 -20.06 -17.57
C GLY A 298 1.06 -20.32 -16.45
N LYS A 299 0.28 -21.40 -16.58
CA LYS A 299 -0.75 -21.79 -15.60
C LYS A 299 -0.21 -22.66 -14.46
N ASN A 300 0.92 -23.33 -14.69
CA ASN A 300 1.57 -24.22 -13.74
C ASN A 300 2.87 -23.58 -13.26
N PRO A 301 3.36 -23.94 -12.06
CA PRO A 301 4.66 -23.51 -11.58
C PRO A 301 5.80 -23.80 -12.57
N PHE A 302 6.60 -22.78 -12.87
CA PHE A 302 7.85 -22.90 -13.62
C PHE A 302 9.03 -22.73 -12.66
N VAL A 303 9.64 -23.85 -12.28
CA VAL A 303 10.68 -23.92 -11.25
C VAL A 303 12.06 -23.71 -11.88
N ILE A 304 12.70 -22.61 -11.47
CA ILE A 304 14.07 -22.25 -11.80
C ILE A 304 14.92 -22.55 -10.56
N TYR A 305 15.76 -23.57 -10.65
CA TYR A 305 16.72 -23.88 -9.60
C TYR A 305 18.02 -23.12 -9.86
N VAL A 306 18.51 -22.38 -8.86
CA VAL A 306 19.66 -21.50 -8.96
C VAL A 306 20.72 -21.99 -7.98
N LYS A 307 21.83 -22.51 -8.51
CA LYS A 307 22.92 -23.02 -7.67
C LYS A 307 23.57 -21.91 -6.85
N GLU A 308 24.29 -22.30 -5.81
CA GLU A 308 25.04 -21.36 -4.97
C GLU A 308 25.97 -20.45 -5.79
N GLY A 309 26.06 -19.20 -5.35
CA GLY A 309 26.83 -18.16 -6.02
C GLY A 309 26.23 -16.77 -5.81
N VAL A 310 27.06 -15.76 -6.01
CA VAL A 310 26.64 -14.35 -6.03
C VAL A 310 26.45 -13.93 -7.47
N TYR A 311 25.22 -13.69 -7.89
CA TYR A 311 24.77 -13.28 -9.22
C TYR A 311 24.63 -11.76 -9.28
N THR A 312 25.66 -11.08 -9.76
CA THR A 312 25.65 -9.63 -9.99
C THR A 312 24.91 -9.29 -11.28
N GLU A 313 23.58 -9.19 -11.19
CA GLU A 313 22.67 -8.92 -12.30
C GLU A 313 21.38 -8.26 -11.77
N TYR A 314 20.65 -7.58 -12.65
CA TYR A 314 19.31 -7.06 -12.34
C TYR A 314 18.29 -8.01 -12.95
N VAL A 315 17.38 -8.52 -12.12
CA VAL A 315 16.41 -9.55 -12.54
C VAL A 315 15.00 -9.01 -12.42
N ILE A 316 14.21 -9.18 -13.50
CA ILE A 316 12.81 -8.77 -13.57
C ILE A 316 11.95 -9.96 -13.97
N VAL A 317 11.07 -10.38 -13.07
CA VAL A 317 9.96 -11.30 -13.37
C VAL A 317 8.78 -10.46 -13.85
N TYR A 318 8.76 -10.21 -15.16
CA TYR A 318 7.73 -9.39 -15.81
C TYR A 318 6.31 -9.89 -15.53
N LYS A 319 5.33 -8.99 -15.59
CA LYS A 319 3.89 -9.29 -15.39
C LYS A 319 3.37 -10.49 -16.19
N ASN A 320 3.90 -10.69 -17.40
CA ASN A 320 3.48 -11.78 -18.28
C ASN A 320 4.13 -13.14 -17.93
N ARG A 321 5.00 -13.21 -16.93
CA ARG A 321 5.63 -14.42 -16.41
C ARG A 321 4.97 -14.81 -15.07
N THR A 322 3.83 -15.48 -15.15
CA THR A 322 3.07 -15.92 -13.98
C THR A 322 3.55 -17.28 -13.47
N ASN A 323 3.39 -17.55 -12.17
CA ASN A 323 3.75 -18.82 -11.53
C ASN A 323 5.25 -19.17 -11.64
N VAL A 324 6.15 -18.18 -11.68
CA VAL A 324 7.60 -18.43 -11.64
C VAL A 324 8.03 -18.73 -10.20
N VAL A 325 8.84 -19.78 -10.03
CA VAL A 325 9.41 -20.18 -8.75
C VAL A 325 10.93 -20.13 -8.83
N LEU A 326 11.58 -19.27 -8.05
CA LEU A 326 13.03 -19.29 -7.86
C LEU A 326 13.39 -20.12 -6.62
N MET A 327 14.26 -21.11 -6.78
CA MET A 327 14.74 -21.95 -5.68
C MET A 327 16.26 -21.94 -5.63
N GLY A 328 16.85 -21.48 -4.53
CA GLY A 328 18.29 -21.45 -4.33
C GLY A 328 18.84 -22.60 -3.48
N ASP A 329 20.16 -22.64 -3.30
CA ASP A 329 20.87 -23.58 -2.41
C ASP A 329 20.90 -23.14 -0.94
N GLY A 330 20.30 -21.99 -0.64
CA GLY A 330 20.24 -21.41 0.69
C GLY A 330 20.25 -19.89 0.62
N MET A 331 19.48 -19.24 1.50
CA MET A 331 19.25 -17.79 1.49
C MET A 331 20.53 -16.95 1.58
N TYR A 332 21.61 -17.49 2.15
CA TYR A 332 22.92 -16.84 2.25
C TYR A 332 23.96 -17.35 1.23
N LYS A 333 23.58 -18.32 0.39
CA LYS A 333 24.47 -18.97 -0.58
C LYS A 333 24.18 -18.56 -2.01
N THR A 334 22.90 -18.46 -2.36
CA THR A 334 22.44 -18.03 -3.69
C THR A 334 21.93 -16.60 -3.60
N ILE A 335 22.73 -15.63 -4.04
CA ILE A 335 22.45 -14.20 -3.85
C ILE A 335 22.33 -13.50 -5.21
N ILE A 336 21.29 -12.72 -5.42
CA ILE A 336 21.21 -11.71 -6.49
C ILE A 336 21.69 -10.38 -5.92
N ASP A 337 22.66 -9.73 -6.55
CA ASP A 337 23.29 -8.50 -6.04
C ASP A 337 23.33 -7.40 -7.10
N GLY A 338 23.07 -6.17 -6.66
CA GLY A 338 23.05 -4.96 -7.48
C GLY A 338 23.47 -3.74 -6.66
N SER A 339 23.48 -2.56 -7.27
CA SER A 339 23.97 -1.33 -6.62
C SER A 339 23.35 -0.03 -7.14
N LYS A 340 22.27 -0.10 -7.92
CA LYS A 340 21.50 1.10 -8.31
C LYS A 340 20.98 1.80 -7.07
N ASN A 341 20.99 3.13 -7.10
CA ASN A 341 20.63 3.96 -5.96
C ASN A 341 20.22 5.37 -6.39
N PHE A 342 19.57 6.08 -5.48
CA PHE A 342 19.04 7.42 -5.71
C PHE A 342 20.12 8.47 -5.98
N ILE A 343 21.21 8.47 -5.21
CA ILE A 343 22.29 9.47 -5.34
C ILE A 343 22.93 9.45 -6.72
N ASP A 344 23.04 8.28 -7.34
CA ASP A 344 23.61 8.11 -8.68
C ASP A 344 22.57 8.38 -9.80
N GLY A 345 21.44 9.01 -9.49
CA GLY A 345 20.46 9.51 -10.46
C GLY A 345 19.41 8.49 -10.89
N VAL A 346 19.12 7.47 -10.07
CA VAL A 346 18.09 6.46 -10.36
C VAL A 346 16.90 6.67 -9.40
N PRO A 347 15.68 6.94 -9.90
CA PRO A 347 14.49 7.03 -9.05
C PRO A 347 14.31 5.77 -8.20
N THR A 348 13.90 5.91 -6.93
CA THR A 348 13.82 4.81 -5.95
C THR A 348 13.16 3.54 -6.51
N PHE A 349 12.02 3.69 -7.21
CA PHE A 349 11.29 2.58 -7.82
C PHE A 349 12.14 1.73 -8.80
N ALA A 350 13.07 2.37 -9.51
CA ALA A 350 13.95 1.75 -10.50
C ALA A 350 15.31 1.30 -9.92
N THR A 351 15.56 1.50 -8.62
CA THR A 351 16.81 1.07 -7.97
C THR A 351 16.84 -0.42 -7.64
N ALA A 352 15.69 -1.10 -7.72
CA ALA A 352 15.54 -2.50 -7.32
C ALA A 352 16.50 -3.43 -8.05
N THR A 353 17.23 -4.24 -7.28
CA THR A 353 18.09 -5.31 -7.82
C THR A 353 17.24 -6.45 -8.38
N PHE A 354 16.22 -6.86 -7.63
CA PHE A 354 15.24 -7.86 -8.04
C PHE A 354 13.83 -7.27 -8.10
N ILE A 355 13.08 -7.56 -9.16
CA ILE A 355 11.70 -7.13 -9.38
C ILE A 355 10.81 -8.34 -9.61
N ALA A 356 9.75 -8.48 -8.82
CA ALA A 356 8.69 -9.46 -9.02
C ALA A 356 7.35 -8.81 -9.31
N ASP A 357 6.94 -8.80 -10.59
CA ASP A 357 5.66 -8.24 -11.04
C ASP A 357 4.68 -9.33 -11.53
N GLY A 358 5.18 -10.47 -12.00
CA GLY A 358 4.36 -11.61 -12.42
C GLY A 358 3.60 -12.25 -11.24
N LYS A 359 2.28 -12.42 -11.36
CA LYS A 359 1.41 -12.99 -10.29
C LYS A 359 1.83 -14.40 -9.87
N MET A 360 1.53 -14.75 -8.62
CA MET A 360 1.87 -16.05 -8.01
C MET A 360 3.38 -16.35 -8.04
N PHE A 361 4.21 -15.31 -7.89
CA PHE A 361 5.65 -15.48 -7.82
C PHE A 361 6.05 -16.14 -6.50
N MET A 362 7.00 -17.07 -6.53
CA MET A 362 7.59 -17.64 -5.33
C MET A 362 9.11 -17.59 -5.37
N ALA A 363 9.73 -17.25 -4.25
CA ALA A 363 11.15 -17.47 -4.01
C ALA A 363 11.36 -18.31 -2.76
N LYS A 364 12.33 -19.22 -2.82
CA LYS A 364 12.72 -20.09 -1.73
C LYS A 364 14.23 -20.22 -1.64
N ASP A 365 14.79 -20.08 -0.45
CA ASP A 365 16.23 -20.28 -0.21
C ASP A 365 17.12 -19.36 -1.10
N MET A 366 16.66 -18.12 -1.33
CA MET A 366 17.32 -17.09 -2.16
C MET A 366 17.66 -15.84 -1.34
N GLY A 367 18.75 -15.16 -1.68
CA GLY A 367 19.06 -13.82 -1.16
C GLY A 367 18.95 -12.74 -2.24
N PHE A 368 18.48 -11.56 -1.84
CA PHE A 368 18.33 -10.37 -2.66
C PHE A 368 19.05 -9.22 -1.97
N LYS A 369 20.02 -8.62 -2.66
CA LYS A 369 20.94 -7.66 -2.06
C LYS A 369 21.09 -6.42 -2.92
N ASN A 370 21.16 -5.26 -2.26
CA ASN A 370 21.66 -4.03 -2.87
C ASN A 370 22.89 -3.53 -2.09
N SER A 371 24.05 -3.57 -2.75
CA SER A 371 25.36 -3.25 -2.19
C SER A 371 25.76 -1.78 -2.30
N ALA A 372 24.84 -0.86 -2.64
CA ALA A 372 25.15 0.57 -2.81
C ALA A 372 25.73 1.22 -1.53
N GLY A 373 25.26 0.81 -0.36
CA GLY A 373 25.70 1.34 0.94
C GLY A 373 24.88 2.54 1.44
N PRO A 374 25.02 2.93 2.72
CA PRO A 374 24.13 3.91 3.34
C PRO A 374 24.37 5.35 2.86
N GLN A 375 25.55 5.65 2.30
CA GLN A 375 25.88 6.94 1.69
C GLN A 375 25.15 7.19 0.36
N LYS A 376 24.52 6.15 -0.20
CA LYS A 376 23.80 6.19 -1.47
C LYS A 376 22.29 6.39 -1.32
N HIS A 377 21.82 6.57 -0.08
CA HIS A 377 20.41 6.75 0.26
C HIS A 377 19.56 5.58 -0.27
N GLN A 378 18.40 5.84 -0.88
CA GLN A 378 17.45 4.81 -1.31
C GLN A 378 18.10 3.85 -2.33
N ALA A 379 18.11 2.56 -2.00
CA ALA A 379 18.72 1.52 -2.81
C ALA A 379 18.03 0.17 -2.57
N VAL A 380 17.02 -0.14 -3.39
CA VAL A 380 16.13 -1.28 -3.19
C VAL A 380 16.82 -2.60 -3.54
N ALA A 381 16.74 -3.58 -2.64
CA ALA A 381 17.19 -4.95 -2.89
C ALA A 381 16.13 -5.75 -3.66
N ALA A 382 14.87 -5.68 -3.21
CA ALA A 382 13.74 -6.31 -3.89
C ALA A 382 12.52 -5.40 -3.93
N ARG A 383 11.89 -5.28 -5.11
CA ARG A 383 10.58 -4.65 -5.30
C ARG A 383 9.55 -5.70 -5.71
N VAL A 384 8.42 -5.73 -5.02
CA VAL A 384 7.38 -6.75 -5.23
C VAL A 384 6.03 -6.08 -5.52
N LYS A 385 5.50 -6.37 -6.72
CA LYS A 385 4.11 -6.06 -7.14
C LYS A 385 3.29 -7.33 -7.42
N SER A 386 3.93 -8.49 -7.31
CA SER A 386 3.31 -9.79 -7.57
C SER A 386 2.21 -10.07 -6.53
N ASP A 387 0.97 -10.02 -7.01
CA ASP A 387 -0.18 -10.44 -6.22
C ASP A 387 -0.11 -11.95 -5.94
N ARG A 388 -0.33 -12.30 -4.66
CA ARG A 388 -0.22 -13.65 -4.10
C ARG A 388 1.21 -14.21 -4.20
N SER A 389 2.18 -13.39 -3.83
CA SER A 389 3.60 -13.79 -3.82
C SER A 389 4.05 -14.39 -2.50
N VAL A 390 4.99 -15.33 -2.57
CA VAL A 390 5.59 -15.99 -1.40
C VAL A 390 7.09 -15.91 -1.42
N PHE A 391 7.66 -15.52 -0.29
CA PHE A 391 9.10 -15.62 -0.02
C PHE A 391 9.29 -16.51 1.19
N LEU A 392 9.90 -17.68 0.99
CA LEU A 392 10.15 -18.66 2.04
C LEU A 392 11.65 -18.79 2.27
N ARG A 393 12.14 -18.50 3.48
CA ARG A 393 13.57 -18.57 3.78
C ARG A 393 14.38 -17.75 2.79
N CYS A 394 14.03 -16.48 2.66
CA CYS A 394 14.75 -15.53 1.83
C CYS A 394 15.52 -14.52 2.68
N TYR A 395 16.62 -14.00 2.13
CA TYR A 395 17.42 -12.97 2.77
C TYR A 395 17.33 -11.67 1.98
N PHE A 396 16.96 -10.56 2.63
CA PHE A 396 16.91 -9.24 2.04
C PHE A 396 17.97 -8.35 2.71
N ASP A 397 18.94 -7.88 1.93
CA ASP A 397 20.11 -7.14 2.43
C ASP A 397 20.29 -5.80 1.73
N GLY A 398 20.24 -4.74 2.51
CA GLY A 398 20.48 -3.39 2.06
C GLY A 398 20.73 -2.45 3.24
N TYR A 399 20.53 -1.17 2.97
CA TYR A 399 20.55 -0.11 3.98
C TYR A 399 19.19 0.59 3.96
N GLN A 400 19.09 1.75 3.30
CA GLN A 400 17.84 2.48 3.16
C GLN A 400 16.98 1.85 2.05
N ASP A 401 15.68 1.69 2.32
CA ASP A 401 14.67 1.19 1.36
C ASP A 401 14.93 -0.25 0.86
N THR A 402 15.36 -1.17 1.74
CA THR A 402 15.79 -2.52 1.34
C THR A 402 14.69 -3.34 0.64
N LEU A 403 13.51 -3.45 1.23
CA LEU A 403 12.39 -4.25 0.71
C LEU A 403 11.20 -3.33 0.40
N TYR A 404 10.91 -3.19 -0.90
CA TYR A 404 9.77 -2.43 -1.39
C TYR A 404 8.58 -3.36 -1.64
N ALA A 405 7.78 -3.58 -0.61
CA ALA A 405 6.50 -4.31 -0.67
C ALA A 405 5.43 -3.38 -1.28
N HIS A 406 5.50 -3.23 -2.61
CA HIS A 406 4.82 -2.16 -3.34
C HIS A 406 3.30 -2.37 -3.41
N THR A 407 2.83 -3.45 -4.04
CA THR A 407 1.39 -3.76 -4.25
C THR A 407 1.13 -5.27 -4.32
N GLY A 408 -0.15 -5.67 -4.26
CA GLY A 408 -0.58 -7.09 -4.32
C GLY A 408 -0.41 -7.83 -2.98
N ASN A 409 -1.08 -8.97 -2.79
CA ASN A 409 -0.95 -9.75 -1.55
C ASN A 409 0.44 -10.41 -1.46
N GLN A 410 1.12 -10.25 -0.32
CA GLN A 410 2.50 -10.75 -0.15
C GLN A 410 2.65 -11.49 1.19
N PHE A 411 3.31 -12.65 1.14
CA PHE A 411 3.61 -13.45 2.32
C PHE A 411 5.11 -13.76 2.43
N TYR A 412 5.71 -13.37 3.54
CA TYR A 412 7.12 -13.59 3.85
C TYR A 412 7.22 -14.52 5.05
N ARG A 413 7.85 -15.68 4.88
CA ARG A 413 7.92 -16.73 5.89
C ARG A 413 9.38 -17.11 6.15
N GLU A 414 9.80 -17.05 7.42
CA GLU A 414 11.16 -17.45 7.83
C GLU A 414 12.27 -16.69 7.09
N CYS A 415 11.98 -15.44 6.73
CA CYS A 415 12.92 -14.57 6.03
C CYS A 415 13.78 -13.75 7.01
N ASP A 416 14.97 -13.38 6.58
CA ASP A 416 15.82 -12.40 7.25
C ASP A 416 15.77 -11.09 6.46
N VAL A 417 15.41 -9.98 7.10
CA VAL A 417 15.39 -8.64 6.48
C VAL A 417 16.31 -7.71 7.26
N THR A 418 17.32 -7.16 6.60
CA THR A 418 18.26 -6.21 7.20
C THR A 418 18.19 -4.85 6.53
N GLY A 419 18.44 -3.78 7.29
CA GLY A 419 18.49 -2.43 6.73
C GLY A 419 18.57 -1.35 7.79
N THR A 420 18.40 -0.10 7.37
CA THR A 420 18.51 1.09 8.23
C THR A 420 17.24 1.92 8.27
N ILE A 421 17.08 2.82 7.30
CA ILE A 421 15.94 3.74 7.19
C ILE A 421 14.91 3.11 6.27
N ASP A 422 13.66 3.03 6.75
CA ASP A 422 12.48 2.61 5.99
C ASP A 422 12.67 1.28 5.25
N PHE A 423 13.39 0.34 5.86
CA PHE A 423 13.91 -0.80 5.12
C PHE A 423 12.86 -1.87 4.76
N ILE A 424 11.63 -1.74 5.29
CA ILE A 424 10.43 -2.41 4.82
C ILE A 424 9.37 -1.33 4.53
N PHE A 425 9.08 -1.06 3.27
CA PHE A 425 8.19 0.05 2.91
C PHE A 425 7.30 -0.30 1.72
N GLY A 426 6.29 0.55 1.50
CA GLY A 426 5.30 0.40 0.44
C GLY A 426 3.88 0.30 0.98
N ASP A 427 2.97 -0.16 0.12
CA ASP A 427 1.54 -0.13 0.37
C ASP A 427 0.85 -1.44 -0.05
N ALA A 428 1.59 -2.55 -0.07
CA ALA A 428 1.00 -3.87 -0.22
C ALA A 428 0.28 -4.30 1.08
N PRO A 429 -0.76 -5.15 0.99
CA PRO A 429 -1.17 -6.01 2.10
C PRO A 429 -0.13 -7.12 2.29
N THR A 430 0.69 -6.97 3.32
CA THR A 430 1.87 -7.82 3.54
C THR A 430 1.87 -8.44 4.94
N VAL A 431 2.12 -9.75 5.01
CA VAL A 431 2.36 -10.46 6.27
C VAL A 431 3.77 -11.03 6.31
N PHE A 432 4.53 -10.66 7.34
CA PHE A 432 5.78 -11.32 7.74
C PHE A 432 5.47 -12.29 8.87
N GLN A 433 5.83 -13.56 8.71
CA GLN A 433 5.60 -14.60 9.72
C GLN A 433 6.88 -15.36 10.04
N ASN A 434 7.25 -15.40 11.33
CA ASN A 434 8.45 -16.06 11.82
C ASN A 434 9.75 -15.57 11.15
N CYS A 435 9.79 -14.29 10.76
CA CYS A 435 10.95 -13.65 10.16
C CYS A 435 11.88 -13.06 11.22
N LYS A 436 13.14 -12.83 10.85
CA LYS A 436 14.08 -12.02 11.63
C LYS A 436 14.17 -10.64 11.00
N ILE A 437 13.80 -9.63 11.77
CA ILE A 437 13.84 -8.23 11.38
C ILE A 437 15.06 -7.59 12.05
N ARG A 438 16.06 -7.22 11.24
CA ARG A 438 17.42 -7.04 11.73
C ARG A 438 17.99 -5.66 11.36
N PRO A 439 17.69 -4.61 12.12
CA PRO A 439 18.26 -3.28 11.89
C PRO A 439 19.79 -3.35 11.98
N ARG A 440 20.49 -2.62 11.11
CA ARG A 440 21.96 -2.49 11.12
C ARG A 440 22.38 -1.05 11.46
N GLN A 441 23.66 -0.82 11.70
CA GLN A 441 24.16 0.53 12.01
C GLN A 441 24.05 1.45 10.77
N PRO A 442 23.32 2.59 10.87
CA PRO A 442 23.29 3.60 9.82
C PRO A 442 24.49 4.56 9.94
N LEU A 443 24.54 5.59 9.10
CA LEU A 443 25.53 6.67 9.24
C LEU A 443 25.33 7.43 10.55
N ALA A 444 26.37 8.18 10.95
CA ALA A 444 26.29 9.05 12.11
C ALA A 444 25.11 10.04 12.00
N ASN A 445 24.43 10.28 13.12
CA ASN A 445 23.25 11.16 13.23
C ASN A 445 22.00 10.70 12.44
N GLN A 446 21.99 9.47 11.94
CA GLN A 446 20.80 8.82 11.43
C GLN A 446 20.16 7.91 12.49
N GLN A 447 18.90 7.57 12.25
CA GLN A 447 18.10 6.62 13.00
C GLN A 447 17.66 5.48 12.08
N ASN A 448 17.31 4.35 12.66
CA ASN A 448 16.66 3.28 11.94
C ASN A 448 15.14 3.36 12.08
N THR A 449 14.44 3.09 11.00
CA THR A 449 12.99 2.93 10.96
C THR A 449 12.70 1.63 10.23
N VAL A 450 12.10 0.66 10.94
CA VAL A 450 11.86 -0.66 10.36
C VAL A 450 10.83 -0.56 9.23
N THR A 451 9.68 0.07 9.49
CA THR A 451 8.64 0.25 8.48
C THR A 451 8.41 1.69 8.06
N ALA A 452 8.03 1.87 6.79
CA ALA A 452 7.41 3.09 6.28
C ALA A 452 6.22 2.76 5.38
N GLN A 453 5.05 2.54 6.00
CA GLN A 453 3.86 2.11 5.27
C GLN A 453 3.14 3.28 4.59
N GLY A 454 2.74 3.07 3.35
CA GLY A 454 2.33 4.10 2.39
C GLY A 454 0.85 4.25 2.08
N ARG A 455 -0.08 3.85 2.95
CA ARG A 455 -1.52 3.92 2.66
C ARG A 455 -2.04 5.36 2.54
N ILE A 456 -2.74 5.67 1.44
CA ILE A 456 -3.20 7.03 1.10
C ILE A 456 -4.73 7.22 1.20
N ASP A 457 -5.49 6.12 1.21
CA ASP A 457 -6.94 6.10 1.35
C ASP A 457 -7.40 5.13 2.45
N GLU A 458 -8.48 5.48 3.13
CA GLU A 458 -9.01 4.67 4.24
C GLU A 458 -9.68 3.37 3.79
N ASN A 459 -10.10 3.31 2.53
CA ASN A 459 -10.80 2.15 1.97
C ASN A 459 -9.83 1.08 1.45
N GLU A 460 -8.54 1.41 1.34
CA GLU A 460 -7.48 0.47 0.99
C GLU A 460 -7.41 -0.66 2.03
N ASN A 461 -7.29 -1.89 1.56
CA ASN A 461 -7.09 -3.07 2.41
C ASN A 461 -5.60 -3.38 2.62
N THR A 462 -4.75 -2.36 2.57
CA THR A 462 -3.29 -2.47 2.61
C THR A 462 -2.72 -2.21 4.00
N GLY A 463 -1.46 -2.60 4.22
CA GLY A 463 -0.79 -2.47 5.51
C GLY A 463 0.32 -3.50 5.70
N ILE A 464 1.17 -3.28 6.69
CA ILE A 464 2.24 -4.22 7.07
C ILE A 464 1.87 -4.91 8.38
N SER A 465 1.79 -6.24 8.34
CA SER A 465 1.58 -7.10 9.51
C SER A 465 2.83 -7.92 9.80
N ILE A 466 3.36 -7.82 11.01
CA ILE A 466 4.55 -8.54 11.47
C ILE A 466 4.13 -9.46 12.62
N GLN A 467 4.03 -10.76 12.35
CA GLN A 467 3.51 -11.78 13.26
C GLN A 467 4.59 -12.79 13.63
N GLY A 468 4.77 -13.08 14.93
CA GLY A 468 5.68 -14.15 15.34
C GLY A 468 7.16 -13.91 14.99
N CYS A 469 7.55 -12.67 14.71
CA CYS A 469 8.88 -12.33 14.24
C CYS A 469 9.82 -11.95 15.40
N THR A 470 11.12 -11.90 15.13
CA THR A 470 12.14 -11.45 16.10
C THR A 470 12.82 -10.19 15.62
N PHE A 471 12.83 -9.15 16.45
CA PHE A 471 13.57 -7.91 16.21
C PHE A 471 14.90 -7.98 16.96
N SER A 472 16.02 -8.07 16.23
CA SER A 472 17.35 -8.18 16.84
C SER A 472 18.41 -7.47 15.99
N PRO A 473 19.42 -6.82 16.59
CA PRO A 473 20.39 -6.06 15.82
C PRO A 473 21.21 -6.96 14.88
N PHE A 474 21.51 -6.45 13.68
CA PHE A 474 22.52 -7.03 12.79
C PHE A 474 23.87 -6.39 13.08
N GLY A 475 24.68 -7.06 13.90
CA GLY A 475 25.94 -6.53 14.41
C GLY A 475 25.75 -5.56 15.56
N ASN A 476 26.65 -4.59 15.72
CA ASN A 476 26.55 -3.57 16.76
C ASN A 476 25.70 -2.39 16.27
N VAL A 477 24.55 -2.15 16.89
CA VAL A 477 23.65 -1.04 16.56
C VAL A 477 23.56 -0.10 17.75
N THR A 478 24.07 1.12 17.58
CA THR A 478 24.06 2.18 18.59
C THR A 478 23.06 3.29 18.27
N ALA A 479 22.59 3.35 17.02
CA ALA A 479 21.61 4.33 16.57
C ALA A 479 20.22 4.05 17.16
N PRO A 480 19.41 5.10 17.44
CA PRO A 480 18.01 4.94 17.77
C PRO A 480 17.28 4.14 16.69
N THR A 481 16.51 3.13 17.08
CA THR A 481 15.73 2.29 16.16
C THR A 481 14.26 2.31 16.53
N TYR A 482 13.39 2.47 15.54
CA TYR A 482 11.94 2.53 15.72
C TYR A 482 11.24 1.46 14.87
N LEU A 483 10.09 0.97 15.32
CA LEU A 483 9.23 0.02 14.61
C LEU A 483 8.74 0.57 13.26
N GLY A 484 8.61 1.89 13.14
CA GLY A 484 8.33 2.53 11.86
C GLY A 484 8.00 4.01 11.97
N ARG A 485 7.68 4.60 10.82
CA ARG A 485 7.19 5.99 10.67
C ARG A 485 6.16 6.12 9.55
N PRO A 486 5.19 7.05 9.67
CA PRO A 486 4.08 7.12 8.73
C PRO A 486 4.45 7.88 7.47
N TRP A 487 4.73 7.15 6.38
CA TRP A 487 4.99 7.76 5.08
C TRP A 487 3.78 8.51 4.54
N LYS A 488 2.58 7.94 4.74
CA LYS A 488 1.32 8.49 4.23
C LYS A 488 0.25 8.59 5.29
N LYS A 489 -0.82 9.32 4.96
CA LYS A 489 -1.86 9.77 5.90
C LYS A 489 -2.55 8.62 6.65
N TYR A 490 -2.74 7.47 6.02
CA TYR A 490 -3.43 6.33 6.61
C TYR A 490 -2.48 5.17 6.95
N SER A 491 -1.19 5.49 7.15
CA SER A 491 -0.13 4.50 7.39
C SER A 491 -0.56 3.45 8.41
N THR A 492 -0.51 2.18 8.03
CA THR A 492 -1.03 1.06 8.83
C THR A 492 0.06 0.02 9.04
N THR A 493 0.44 -0.22 10.29
CA THR A 493 1.44 -1.25 10.65
C THR A 493 1.07 -1.90 11.98
N VAL A 494 1.08 -3.23 12.02
CA VAL A 494 0.78 -4.00 13.23
C VAL A 494 1.94 -4.94 13.54
N VAL A 495 2.45 -4.89 14.76
CA VAL A 495 3.48 -5.81 15.27
C VAL A 495 2.84 -6.67 16.35
N MET A 496 2.75 -7.97 16.11
CA MET A 496 2.01 -8.87 16.99
C MET A 496 2.74 -10.19 17.25
N LYS A 497 2.56 -10.71 18.47
CA LYS A 497 3.16 -11.96 18.96
C LYS A 497 4.66 -12.08 18.64
N SER A 498 5.36 -10.95 18.61
CA SER A 498 6.75 -10.87 18.19
C SER A 498 7.66 -10.67 19.39
N GLU A 499 8.89 -11.16 19.30
CA GLU A 499 9.94 -10.88 20.27
C GLU A 499 10.67 -9.60 19.85
N ILE A 500 10.47 -8.52 20.61
CA ILE A 500 11.08 -7.22 20.36
C ILE A 500 12.31 -7.08 21.25
N GLY A 501 13.50 -7.15 20.64
CA GLY A 501 14.76 -6.94 21.34
C GLY A 501 14.97 -5.50 21.79
N GLY A 502 15.92 -5.28 22.72
CA GLY A 502 16.18 -3.98 23.35
C GLY A 502 16.80 -2.94 22.42
N VAL A 503 16.98 -3.26 21.14
CA VAL A 503 17.40 -2.32 20.09
C VAL A 503 16.31 -1.29 19.78
N VAL A 504 15.04 -1.63 20.00
CA VAL A 504 13.91 -0.72 19.76
C VAL A 504 13.82 0.33 20.86
N ASN A 505 13.78 1.60 20.45
CA ASN A 505 13.65 2.74 21.34
C ASN A 505 12.32 2.66 22.11
N PRO A 506 12.28 3.03 23.42
CA PRO A 506 11.04 3.00 24.21
C PRO A 506 9.85 3.76 23.60
N ALA A 507 10.11 4.83 22.83
CA ALA A 507 9.06 5.56 22.10
C ALA A 507 8.34 4.68 21.05
N GLY A 508 9.01 3.63 20.55
CA GLY A 508 8.52 2.63 19.61
C GLY A 508 8.41 3.14 18.18
N TRP A 509 7.77 4.28 17.97
CA TRP A 509 7.44 4.83 16.66
C TRP A 509 8.06 6.22 16.48
N TYR A 510 8.39 6.59 15.24
CA TYR A 510 9.00 7.87 14.92
C TYR A 510 8.07 8.71 14.02
N SER A 511 7.99 10.02 14.25
CA SER A 511 7.23 10.89 13.35
C SER A 511 7.93 11.01 12.01
N TRP A 512 7.18 11.31 10.94
CA TRP A 512 7.74 11.33 9.58
C TRP A 512 8.99 12.22 9.44
N ASP A 513 8.92 13.42 10.00
CA ASP A 513 9.96 14.46 9.98
C ASP A 513 10.66 14.67 11.34
N GLY A 514 10.36 13.85 12.35
CA GLY A 514 10.91 13.98 13.70
C GLY A 514 10.29 15.06 14.59
N VAL A 515 9.35 15.87 14.08
CA VAL A 515 8.78 17.02 14.81
C VAL A 515 7.25 17.10 14.76
N THR A 516 6.65 16.71 13.64
CA THR A 516 5.21 16.83 13.40
C THR A 516 4.48 15.64 14.00
N THR A 517 3.41 15.92 14.73
CA THR A 517 2.52 14.85 15.21
C THR A 517 1.84 14.19 14.00
N PRO A 518 1.90 12.86 13.84
CA PRO A 518 1.22 12.18 12.77
C PRO A 518 -0.29 12.41 12.74
N PRO A 519 -0.95 12.27 11.57
CA PRO A 519 -2.40 12.27 11.48
C PRO A 519 -3.04 11.24 12.42
N ASP A 520 -4.20 11.57 12.98
CA ASP A 520 -5.03 10.65 13.79
C ASP A 520 -5.54 9.42 13.01
N THR A 521 -5.40 9.48 11.68
CA THR A 521 -5.84 8.49 10.70
C THR A 521 -4.85 7.35 10.47
N ILE A 522 -3.64 7.42 11.02
CA ILE A 522 -2.72 6.27 11.02
C ILE A 522 -3.26 5.16 11.93
N TYR A 523 -2.84 3.91 11.69
CA TYR A 523 -3.16 2.77 12.54
C TYR A 523 -1.90 1.98 12.87
N TYR A 524 -1.26 2.33 13.98
CA TYR A 524 -0.11 1.61 14.53
C TYR A 524 -0.50 0.84 15.77
N ALA A 525 -0.26 -0.46 15.78
CA ALA A 525 -0.68 -1.30 16.90
C ALA A 525 0.37 -2.33 17.31
N GLU A 526 0.38 -2.63 18.59
CA GLU A 526 1.19 -3.69 19.20
C GLU A 526 0.27 -4.68 19.93
N TYR A 527 0.53 -5.98 19.80
CA TYR A 527 -0.32 -7.01 20.39
C TYR A 527 0.47 -8.22 20.88
N LYS A 528 0.40 -8.50 22.20
CA LYS A 528 1.05 -9.66 22.85
C LYS A 528 2.52 -9.86 22.44
N ASN A 529 3.26 -8.77 22.26
CA ASN A 529 4.70 -8.81 22.01
C ASN A 529 5.45 -9.13 23.31
N THR A 530 6.65 -9.69 23.19
CA THR A 530 7.52 -10.05 24.32
C THR A 530 8.93 -9.52 24.08
N GLY A 531 9.81 -9.64 25.08
CA GLY A 531 11.20 -9.20 24.98
C GLY A 531 11.46 -7.79 25.54
N PRO A 532 12.72 -7.41 25.70
CA PRO A 532 13.10 -6.19 26.42
C PRO A 532 12.66 -4.89 25.74
N GLY A 533 12.36 -4.90 24.44
CA GLY A 533 11.85 -3.74 23.69
C GLY A 533 10.33 -3.69 23.59
N SER A 534 9.58 -4.63 24.19
CA SER A 534 8.12 -4.72 24.04
C SER A 534 7.31 -3.92 25.06
N ASP A 535 7.95 -3.25 26.02
CA ASP A 535 7.23 -2.42 26.98
C ASP A 535 6.59 -1.20 26.28
N VAL A 536 5.27 -1.09 26.41
CA VAL A 536 4.47 -0.04 25.77
C VAL A 536 4.29 1.21 26.63
N THR A 537 4.73 1.22 27.89
CA THR A 537 4.52 2.35 28.81
C THR A 537 5.15 3.65 28.30
N GLY A 538 6.38 3.55 27.76
CA GLY A 538 7.16 4.65 27.20
C GLY A 538 6.83 5.02 25.75
N ARG A 539 5.84 4.37 25.13
CA ARG A 539 5.47 4.62 23.73
C ARG A 539 4.85 6.00 23.54
N VAL A 540 4.95 6.50 22.31
CA VAL A 540 4.25 7.69 21.83
C VAL A 540 2.77 7.70 22.18
N LYS A 541 2.16 8.89 22.30
CA LYS A 541 0.75 9.07 22.68
C LYS A 541 -0.13 9.58 21.53
N TRP A 542 0.21 9.21 20.29
CA TRP A 542 -0.55 9.62 19.10
C TRP A 542 -1.94 8.98 19.07
N ALA A 543 -2.94 9.67 18.54
CA ALA A 543 -4.32 9.18 18.47
C ALA A 543 -4.45 7.88 17.64
N GLY A 544 -3.65 7.77 16.57
CA GLY A 544 -3.57 6.61 15.70
C GLY A 544 -2.69 5.46 16.21
N TYR A 545 -2.06 5.59 17.38
CA TYR A 545 -1.32 4.50 18.03
C TYR A 545 -2.20 3.76 19.04
N LYS A 546 -2.18 2.43 19.00
CA LYS A 546 -2.93 1.51 19.84
C LYS A 546 -1.97 0.59 20.61
N PRO A 547 -1.65 0.91 21.88
CA PRO A 547 -0.68 0.14 22.68
C PRO A 547 -1.16 -1.27 23.07
N ALA A 548 -2.46 -1.51 22.99
CA ALA A 548 -3.07 -2.82 23.13
C ALA A 548 -4.36 -2.81 22.31
N ILE A 549 -4.50 -3.81 21.45
CA ILE A 549 -5.71 -4.07 20.67
C ILE A 549 -6.35 -5.39 21.14
N SER A 550 -7.64 -5.56 20.87
CA SER A 550 -8.36 -6.81 21.15
C SER A 550 -7.90 -7.97 20.27
N ASP A 551 -8.28 -9.20 20.65
CA ASP A 551 -8.01 -10.40 19.85
C ASP A 551 -8.75 -10.30 18.49
N GLU A 552 -9.96 -9.73 18.46
CA GLU A 552 -10.72 -9.50 17.24
C GLU A 552 -10.10 -8.45 16.32
N GLU A 553 -9.49 -7.40 16.88
CA GLU A 553 -8.76 -6.41 16.08
C GLU A 553 -7.46 -6.98 15.52
N ALA A 554 -6.70 -7.72 16.34
CA ALA A 554 -5.46 -8.35 15.92
C ALA A 554 -5.70 -9.42 14.85
N ALA A 555 -6.78 -10.19 14.94
CA ALA A 555 -7.15 -11.22 13.96
C ALA A 555 -7.36 -10.67 12.54
N ARG A 556 -7.75 -9.40 12.39
CA ARG A 556 -7.89 -8.74 11.07
C ARG A 556 -6.57 -8.59 10.32
N PHE A 557 -5.45 -8.64 11.04
CA PHE A 557 -4.10 -8.55 10.50
C PHE A 557 -3.40 -9.92 10.42
N ALA A 558 -4.08 -11.00 10.81
CA ALA A 558 -3.58 -12.37 10.63
C ALA A 558 -3.74 -12.82 9.16
N VAL A 559 -3.02 -13.87 8.78
CA VAL A 559 -2.92 -14.37 7.39
C VAL A 559 -4.29 -14.60 6.74
N GLU A 560 -5.23 -15.19 7.47
CA GLU A 560 -6.56 -15.51 6.97
C GLU A 560 -7.36 -14.29 6.54
N GLN A 561 -7.48 -13.29 7.42
CA GLN A 561 -8.36 -12.15 7.19
C GLN A 561 -7.68 -11.05 6.38
N PHE A 562 -6.37 -10.88 6.55
CA PHE A 562 -5.66 -9.74 5.97
C PHE A 562 -5.30 -9.94 4.50
N ILE A 563 -4.81 -11.14 4.16
CA ILE A 563 -4.35 -11.48 2.81
C ILE A 563 -5.13 -12.64 2.19
N GLN A 564 -6.26 -13.05 2.79
CA GLN A 564 -7.06 -14.18 2.33
C GLN A 564 -6.23 -15.47 2.22
N GLY A 565 -5.27 -15.68 3.14
CA GLY A 565 -4.23 -16.68 2.95
C GLY A 565 -4.74 -18.11 2.78
N ALA A 566 -5.88 -18.46 3.39
CA ALA A 566 -6.52 -19.77 3.23
C ALA A 566 -6.95 -20.05 1.77
N ASP A 567 -7.21 -19.02 0.96
CA ASP A 567 -7.68 -19.16 -0.42
C ASP A 567 -6.55 -19.48 -1.41
N TRP A 568 -5.28 -19.24 -1.07
CA TRP A 568 -4.18 -19.35 -2.04
C TRP A 568 -2.84 -19.86 -1.50
N LEU A 569 -2.54 -19.70 -0.21
CA LEU A 569 -1.29 -20.22 0.36
C LEU A 569 -1.21 -21.75 0.39
N PRO A 570 -2.30 -22.52 0.61
CA PRO A 570 -2.22 -23.98 0.58
C PRO A 570 -1.60 -24.50 -0.71
N ASP A 571 -1.93 -23.92 -1.87
CA ASP A 571 -1.44 -24.31 -3.19
C ASP A 571 0.07 -24.08 -3.38
N THR A 572 0.70 -23.28 -2.51
CA THR A 572 2.14 -22.99 -2.55
C THR A 572 2.96 -24.04 -1.80
N GLY A 573 2.32 -24.85 -0.95
CA GLY A 573 2.99 -25.80 -0.06
C GLY A 573 3.72 -25.19 1.13
N VAL A 574 3.68 -23.87 1.30
CA VAL A 574 4.24 -23.19 2.47
C VAL A 574 3.36 -23.42 3.69
N MET A 575 3.98 -23.78 4.81
CA MET A 575 3.29 -23.80 6.10
C MET A 575 3.13 -22.39 6.63
N PHE A 576 1.92 -22.07 7.05
CA PHE A 576 1.58 -20.78 7.64
C PHE A 576 0.62 -20.97 8.81
N GLN A 577 0.69 -20.07 9.77
CA GLN A 577 -0.32 -19.93 10.81
C GLN A 577 -1.43 -19.01 10.27
N SER A 578 -2.66 -19.53 10.15
CA SER A 578 -3.80 -18.83 9.54
C SER A 578 -4.29 -17.66 10.41
N GLY A 579 -4.50 -17.93 11.70
CA GLY A 579 -4.99 -16.97 12.69
C GLY A 579 -3.91 -16.45 13.63
N LEU A 580 -4.34 -15.94 14.80
CA LEU A 580 -3.47 -15.38 15.82
C LEU A 580 -2.54 -16.40 16.45
#